data_AF-A0A1W1B9X8-F1
#
_entry.id   AF-A0A1W1B9X8-F1
#
_cell.length_a   1.000
_cell.length_b   1.000
_cell.length_c   1.000
_cell.angle_alpha   90.00
_cell.angle_beta   90.00
_cell.angle_gamma   90.00
#
_symmetry.space_group_name_H-M   'P 1'
#
loop_
_entity.id
_entity.type
_entity.pdbx_description
1 polymer ?
#
loop_
_entity_poly.entity_id
_entity_poly.type
_entity_poly.pdbx_seq_one_letter_code
_entity_poly.pdbx_strand_id
1 'polypeptide(L)'
;MLYPSGFASGSFHHKYPADHPYAVIYRSLNNIKDRVDIRRVRPWLQYFRDYKSKKRLYQRYEIQEQIRPTKELKTNGWMMWSSSSKYNIGYILP
;
A
#
# COMPACT_ATOMS: atom_id res chain seq x y z
N MET A 1 -6.03 -7.40 -0.90
CA MET A 1 -5.02 -6.87 0.06
C MET A 1 -3.83 -6.39 -0.75
N LEU A 2 -3.38 -5.16 -0.54
CA LEU A 2 -2.28 -4.55 -1.30
C LEU A 2 -1.09 -4.35 -0.36
N TYR A 3 -0.28 -5.39 -0.23
CA TYR A 3 0.93 -5.39 0.59
C TYR A 3 2.14 -5.34 -0.34
N PRO A 4 2.85 -4.20 -0.47
CA PRO A 4 3.95 -4.08 -1.43
C PRO A 4 5.03 -5.17 -1.28
N SER A 5 5.27 -5.67 -0.07
CA SER A 5 6.20 -6.80 0.13
C SER A 5 5.70 -8.15 -0.38
N GLY A 6 4.41 -8.27 -0.68
CA GLY A 6 3.80 -9.48 -1.24
C GLY A 6 4.01 -9.62 -2.75
N PHE A 7 4.23 -8.50 -3.46
CA PHE A 7 4.39 -8.48 -4.91
C PHE A 7 5.71 -9.12 -5.37
N ALA A 8 5.67 -9.81 -6.51
CA ALA A 8 6.85 -10.45 -7.08
C ALA A 8 7.84 -9.41 -7.64
N SER A 9 9.13 -9.73 -7.64
CA SER A 9 10.17 -8.91 -8.29
C SER A 9 9.79 -8.61 -9.74
N GLY A 10 9.94 -7.35 -10.16
CA GLY A 10 9.56 -6.88 -11.49
C GLY A 10 8.10 -6.42 -11.63
N SER A 11 7.25 -6.67 -10.62
CA SER A 11 5.89 -6.13 -10.60
C SER A 11 5.93 -4.61 -10.75
N PHE A 12 5.07 -4.09 -11.63
CA PHE A 12 4.96 -2.64 -11.88
C PHE A 12 6.28 -1.96 -12.28
N HIS A 13 7.19 -2.69 -12.94
CA HIS A 13 8.51 -2.22 -13.37
C HIS A 13 9.47 -1.91 -12.21
N HIS A 14 9.20 -2.45 -11.02
CA HIS A 14 10.07 -2.31 -9.85
C HIS A 14 10.73 -3.64 -9.52
N LYS A 15 12.07 -3.67 -9.52
CA LYS A 15 12.83 -4.85 -9.07
C LYS A 15 12.46 -5.24 -7.64
N TYR A 16 12.25 -4.25 -6.76
CA TYR A 16 11.81 -4.45 -5.38
C TYR A 16 10.54 -3.63 -5.11
N PRO A 17 9.33 -4.17 -5.37
CA PRO A 17 8.07 -3.43 -5.17
C PRO A 17 7.89 -2.90 -3.74
N ALA A 18 8.46 -3.57 -2.74
CA ALA A 18 8.47 -3.13 -1.35
C ALA A 18 9.15 -1.76 -1.12
N ASP A 19 10.05 -1.34 -2.03
CA ASP A 19 10.72 -0.03 -2.00
C ASP A 19 9.87 1.08 -2.68
N HIS A 20 8.77 0.72 -3.34
CA HIS A 20 7.93 1.64 -4.11
C HIS A 20 6.45 1.52 -3.74
N PRO A 21 6.09 1.70 -2.44
CA PRO A 21 4.71 1.52 -1.96
C PRO A 21 3.68 2.31 -2.78
N TYR A 22 3.94 3.59 -3.06
CA TYR A 22 3.04 4.42 -3.86
C TYR A 22 2.74 3.81 -5.23
N ALA A 23 3.77 3.42 -5.98
CA ALA A 23 3.62 2.89 -7.32
C ALA A 23 2.83 1.58 -7.32
N VAL A 24 3.08 0.71 -6.35
CA VAL A 24 2.34 -0.54 -6.16
C VAL A 24 0.85 -0.25 -5.92
N ILE A 25 0.52 0.58 -4.94
CA ILE A 25 -0.89 0.86 -4.60
C ILE A 25 -1.59 1.59 -5.76
N TYR A 26 -0.97 2.63 -6.32
CA TYR A 26 -1.53 3.42 -7.42
C TYR A 26 -1.83 2.54 -8.63
N ARG A 27 -0.85 1.76 -9.10
CA ARG A 27 -1.03 0.94 -10.31
C ARG A 27 -2.02 -0.20 -10.08
N SER A 28 -2.05 -0.81 -8.90
CA SER A 28 -3.06 -1.80 -8.55
C SER A 28 -4.48 -1.23 -8.62
N LEU A 29 -4.71 -0.08 -8.00
CA LEU A 29 -6.03 0.57 -7.99
C LEU A 29 -6.41 1.12 -9.37
N ASN A 30 -5.48 1.76 -10.07
CA ASN A 30 -5.73 2.32 -11.40
C ASN A 30 -6.01 1.23 -12.45
N ASN A 31 -5.46 0.01 -12.30
CA ASN A 31 -5.70 -1.10 -13.23
C ASN A 31 -7.12 -1.70 -13.12
N ILE A 32 -7.83 -1.49 -12.01
CA ILE A 32 -9.17 -2.04 -11.80
C ILE A 32 -10.29 -1.01 -11.98
N LYS A 33 -9.96 0.28 -12.10
CA LYS A 33 -10.94 1.38 -12.08
C LYS A 33 -11.96 1.33 -13.23
N ASP A 34 -11.57 0.74 -14.37
CA ASP A 34 -12.44 0.60 -15.54
C ASP A 34 -13.34 -0.65 -15.45
N ARG A 35 -13.14 -1.49 -14.42
CA ARG A 35 -13.89 -2.73 -14.17
C ARG A 35 -14.78 -2.65 -12.94
N VAL A 36 -14.43 -1.81 -11.98
CA VAL A 36 -15.13 -1.63 -10.70
C VAL A 36 -15.13 -0.15 -10.37
N ASP A 37 -16.29 0.39 -9.94
CA ASP A 37 -16.34 1.75 -9.40
C ASP A 37 -15.37 1.87 -8.22
N ILE A 38 -14.32 2.66 -8.41
CA ILE A 38 -13.23 2.81 -7.45
C ILE A 38 -13.72 3.31 -6.08
N ARG A 39 -14.84 4.04 -6.05
CA ARG A 39 -15.49 4.53 -4.83
C ARG A 39 -16.14 3.42 -4.01
N ARG A 40 -16.18 2.18 -4.50
CA ARG A 40 -16.60 0.99 -3.74
C ARG A 40 -15.42 0.20 -3.18
N VAL A 41 -14.19 0.53 -3.60
CA VAL A 41 -12.98 -0.19 -3.20
C VAL A 41 -12.45 0.39 -1.89
N ARG A 42 -12.06 -0.48 -0.96
CA ARG A 42 -11.35 -0.12 0.29
C ARG A 42 -10.16 -1.08 0.47
N PRO A 43 -8.95 -0.71 0.03
CA PRO A 43 -7.81 -1.62 0.08
C PRO A 43 -7.29 -1.78 1.51
N TRP A 44 -6.87 -3.00 1.84
CA TRP A 44 -5.99 -3.27 2.97
C TRP A 44 -4.54 -2.92 2.60
N LEU A 45 -3.91 -2.06 3.39
CA LEU A 45 -2.54 -1.56 3.27
C LEU A 45 -1.64 -2.19 4.35
N GLN A 46 -0.34 -2.19 4.09
CA GLN A 46 0.66 -2.87 4.92
C GLN A 46 1.20 -1.97 6.04
N TYR A 47 1.13 -2.46 7.28
CA TYR A 47 1.74 -1.86 8.48
C TYR A 47 2.69 -2.85 9.19
N PHE A 48 3.53 -3.51 8.41
CA PHE A 48 4.56 -4.42 8.91
C PHE A 48 5.75 -4.37 7.96
N ARG A 49 6.92 -4.76 8.46
CA ARG A 49 8.14 -4.77 7.63
C ARG A 49 7.97 -5.66 6.41
N ASP A 50 8.70 -5.34 5.35
CA ASP A 50 8.92 -6.28 4.27
C ASP A 50 9.38 -7.63 4.85
N TYR A 51 8.80 -8.72 4.36
CA TYR A 51 9.08 -10.08 4.84
C TYR A 51 9.71 -10.95 3.76
N LYS A 52 9.83 -10.46 2.51
CA LYS A 52 10.40 -11.22 1.40
C LYS A 52 11.82 -10.80 1.06
N SER A 53 12.07 -9.50 0.90
CA SER A 53 13.30 -9.04 0.23
C SER A 53 14.35 -8.46 1.18
N LYS A 54 14.20 -7.20 1.57
CA LYS A 54 15.21 -6.40 2.28
C LYS A 54 14.87 -6.18 3.75
N LYS A 55 13.75 -6.75 4.23
CA LYS A 55 13.25 -6.58 5.59
C LYS A 55 13.04 -5.11 5.99
N ARG A 56 12.75 -4.24 5.02
CA ARG A 56 12.49 -2.81 5.19
C ARG A 56 11.41 -2.57 6.24
N LEU A 57 11.71 -1.71 7.21
CA LEU A 57 10.71 -1.18 8.12
C LEU A 57 9.81 -0.19 7.39
N TYR A 58 8.51 -0.32 7.60
CA TYR A 58 7.53 0.64 7.10
C TYR A 58 7.29 1.68 8.18
N GLN A 59 7.82 2.87 7.96
CA GLN A 59 7.70 4.02 8.85
C GLN A 59 6.77 5.06 8.22
N ARG A 60 6.73 6.28 8.77
CA ARG A 60 5.82 7.34 8.31
C ARG A 60 5.81 7.50 6.79
N TYR A 61 6.99 7.54 6.16
CA TYR A 61 7.08 7.71 4.71
C TYR A 61 6.39 6.57 3.95
N GLU A 62 6.75 5.30 4.20
CA GLU A 62 6.16 4.16 3.49
C GLU A 62 4.66 4.00 3.77
N ILE A 63 4.21 4.35 4.98
CA ILE A 63 2.79 4.34 5.34
C ILE A 63 2.02 5.42 4.56
N GLN A 64 2.53 6.66 4.53
CA GLN A 64 1.89 7.75 3.80
C GLN A 64 1.90 7.50 2.28
N GLU A 65 2.97 6.92 1.74
CA GLU A 65 3.06 6.57 0.32
C GLU A 65 2.04 5.51 -0.10
N GLN A 66 1.63 4.62 0.81
CA GLN A 66 0.51 3.71 0.54
C GLN A 66 -0.85 4.40 0.62
N ILE A 67 -1.02 5.36 1.54
CA ILE A 67 -2.28 6.09 1.73
C ILE A 67 -2.53 7.08 0.59
N ARG A 68 -1.53 7.84 0.16
CA ARG A 68 -1.64 8.89 -0.86
C ARG A 68 -2.44 8.49 -2.11
N PRO A 69 -2.14 7.38 -2.81
CA PRO A 69 -2.86 7.01 -4.03
C PRO A 69 -4.32 6.60 -3.78
N THR A 70 -4.67 6.15 -2.57
CA THR A 70 -6.07 5.86 -2.20
C THR A 70 -6.90 7.15 -2.15
N LYS A 71 -6.30 8.25 -1.69
CA LYS A 71 -6.93 9.59 -1.68
C LYS A 71 -7.03 10.16 -3.09
N GLU A 72 -5.96 10.09 -3.87
CA GLU A 72 -5.93 10.60 -5.25
C GLU A 72 -6.94 9.90 -6.16
N LEU A 73 -7.06 8.56 -6.05
CA LEU A 73 -8.00 7.76 -6.82
C LEU A 73 -9.40 7.69 -6.19
N LYS A 74 -9.63 8.40 -5.07
CA LYS A 74 -10.93 8.51 -4.38
C LYS A 74 -11.56 7.16 -4.06
N THR A 75 -10.76 6.21 -3.56
CA THR A 75 -11.30 4.97 -2.99
C THR A 75 -12.18 5.28 -1.77
N ASN A 76 -13.00 4.33 -1.34
CA ASN A 76 -13.73 4.44 -0.07
C ASN A 76 -12.77 4.22 1.11
N GLY A 77 -11.84 5.16 1.30
CA GLY A 77 -10.77 5.08 2.27
C GLY A 77 -9.84 3.88 2.05
N TRP A 78 -9.27 3.40 3.14
CA TRP A 78 -8.32 2.30 3.22
C TRP A 78 -8.42 1.66 4.62
N MET A 79 -7.75 0.51 4.81
CA MET A 79 -7.58 -0.14 6.11
C MET A 79 -6.10 -0.51 6.28
N MET A 80 -5.54 -0.38 7.48
CA MET A 80 -4.18 -0.85 7.78
C MET A 80 -4.22 -2.23 8.42
N TRP A 81 -3.26 -3.08 8.06
CA TRP A 81 -3.12 -4.41 8.63
C TRP A 81 -1.71 -4.65 9.17
N SER A 82 -1.64 -5.22 10.37
CA SER A 82 -0.44 -5.75 11.01
C SER A 82 -0.83 -6.92 11.91
N SER A 83 -0.08 -8.03 11.87
CA SER A 83 -0.32 -9.17 12.77
C SER A 83 -0.12 -8.82 14.24
N SER A 84 0.76 -7.85 14.53
CA SER A 84 1.01 -7.36 15.89
C SER A 84 -0.13 -6.49 16.44
N SER A 85 -1.04 -6.01 15.59
CA SER A 85 -2.06 -5.00 15.92
C SER A 85 -1.51 -3.73 16.60
N LYS A 86 -0.21 -3.44 16.45
CA LYS A 86 0.43 -2.22 16.98
C LYS A 86 0.58 -1.20 15.86
N TYR A 87 0.05 0.00 16.09
CA TYR A 87 0.07 1.09 15.14
C TYR A 87 0.62 2.36 15.80
N ASN A 88 1.48 3.08 15.09
CA ASN A 88 1.89 4.43 15.47
C ASN A 88 0.97 5.40 14.73
N ILE A 89 0.09 6.06 15.47
CA ILE A 89 -0.89 6.99 14.92
C ILE A 89 -0.23 8.15 14.16
N GLY A 90 0.97 8.60 14.57
CA GLY A 90 1.73 9.66 13.92
C GLY A 90 2.27 9.28 12.53
N TYR A 91 2.30 7.99 12.19
CA TYR A 91 2.63 7.54 10.84
C TYR A 91 1.42 7.57 9.90
N ILE A 92 0.21 7.61 10.46
CA ILE A 92 -1.06 7.48 9.75
C ILE A 92 -1.72 8.85 9.53
N LEU A 93 -1.71 9.70 10.55
CA LEU A 93 -2.31 11.02 10.49
C LEU A 93 -1.54 11.94 9.51
N PRO A 94 -2.24 12.89 8.85
CA PRO A 94 -1.65 13.89 7.96
C PRO A 94 -0.47 14.64 8.60
#